data_AF-A0A3B9K0G0-F1
#
_entry.id   AF-A0A3B9K0G0-F1
#
_cell.length_a   1.000
_cell.length_b   1.000
_cell.length_c   1.000
_cell.angle_alpha   90.00
_cell.angle_beta   90.00
_cell.angle_gamma   90.00
#
_symmetry.space_group_name_H-M   'P 1'
#
loop_
_entity.id
_entity.type
_entity.pdbx_description
1 polymer ?
#
loop_
_entity_poly.entity_id
_entity_poly.type
_entity_poly.pdbx_seq_one_letter_code
_entity_poly.pdbx_strand_id
1 'polypeptide(L)'
;MVDKHEDFGETSRKINRRFILGNGKEANEETQQVCAKMHILIENGKHTNFCYVKFFRGKMFDPQGIDATKIGLAEFKRVKENIFNLYFNYLKTKNGESLIRAEREYIHV
;
A
#
# COMPACT_ATOMS: atom_id res chain seq x y z
N MET A 1 -43.11 24.46 -22.75
CA MET A 1 -41.92 23.60 -22.80
C MET A 1 -41.11 23.92 -21.56
N VAL A 2 -40.98 22.97 -20.64
CA VAL A 2 -40.18 23.14 -19.42
C VAL A 2 -38.91 22.36 -19.67
N ASP A 3 -37.80 23.07 -19.88
CA ASP A 3 -36.48 22.46 -20.02
C ASP A 3 -36.15 21.75 -18.71
N LYS A 4 -36.12 20.42 -18.78
CA LYS A 4 -35.55 19.59 -17.73
C LYS A 4 -34.04 19.72 -17.87
N HIS A 5 -33.44 20.55 -17.04
CA HIS A 5 -32.01 20.48 -16.78
C HIS A 5 -31.73 19.15 -16.10
N GLU A 6 -31.26 18.18 -16.87
CA GLU A 6 -30.63 16.97 -16.33
C GLU A 6 -29.26 17.38 -15.77
N ASP A 7 -29.20 17.45 -14.44
CA ASP A 7 -27.96 17.63 -13.71
C ASP A 7 -27.15 16.34 -13.83
N PHE A 8 -26.27 16.29 -14.83
CA PHE A 8 -25.26 15.24 -14.95
C PHE A 8 -24.23 15.47 -13.85
N GLY A 9 -24.57 15.02 -12.63
CA GLY A 9 -23.75 15.14 -11.44
C GLY A 9 -22.30 14.78 -11.74
N GLU A 10 -21.44 15.78 -11.64
CA GLU A 10 -20.02 15.67 -11.94
C GLU A 10 -19.43 14.56 -11.05
N THR A 11 -19.00 13.46 -11.68
CA THR A 11 -18.48 12.29 -10.96
C THR A 11 -17.21 12.71 -10.22
N SER A 12 -17.36 13.05 -8.94
CA SER A 12 -16.26 13.50 -8.11
C SER A 12 -15.32 12.33 -7.85
N ARG A 13 -14.23 12.27 -8.62
CA ARG A 13 -13.16 11.28 -8.48
C ARG A 13 -11.99 11.89 -7.73
N LYS A 14 -11.66 11.33 -6.56
CA LYS A 14 -10.51 11.76 -5.76
C LYS A 14 -9.56 10.59 -5.52
N ILE A 15 -8.25 10.84 -5.62
CA ILE A 15 -7.20 9.86 -5.32
C ILE A 15 -6.36 10.38 -4.17
N ASN A 16 -6.35 9.65 -3.06
CA ASN A 16 -5.41 9.88 -1.96
C ASN A 16 -4.29 8.84 -2.02
N ARG A 17 -3.09 9.22 -1.59
CA ARG A 17 -1.92 8.33 -1.54
C ARG A 17 -1.34 8.34 -0.14
N ARG A 18 -0.93 7.17 0.32
CA ARG A 18 -0.18 6.98 1.58
C ARG A 18 1.09 6.22 1.29
N PHE A 19 2.20 6.70 1.82
CA PHE A 19 3.52 6.10 1.66
C PHE A 19 4.07 5.74 3.04
N ILE A 20 4.61 4.53 3.19
CA ILE A 20 5.09 3.99 4.45
C ILE A 20 6.58 3.66 4.35
N LEU A 21 7.37 4.22 5.26
CA LEU A 21 8.81 3.97 5.37
C LEU A 21 9.10 2.67 6.14
N GLY A 22 10.34 2.18 6.05
CA GLY A 22 10.77 0.93 6.69
C GLY A 22 10.64 0.88 8.23
N ASN A 23 10.43 2.03 8.88
CA ASN A 23 10.19 2.16 10.32
C ASN A 23 8.70 2.34 10.67
N GLY A 24 7.79 2.17 9.71
CA GLY A 24 6.35 2.30 9.90
C GLY A 24 5.82 3.73 9.96
N LYS A 25 6.66 4.75 9.78
CA LYS A 25 6.21 6.15 9.66
C LYS A 25 5.62 6.42 8.27
N GLU A 26 4.63 7.31 8.22
CA GLU A 26 4.10 7.81 6.96
C GLU A 26 5.03 8.87 6.36
N ALA A 27 5.13 8.89 5.04
CA ALA A 27 5.83 9.88 4.24
C ALA A 27 4.83 10.65 3.38
N ASN A 28 5.16 11.91 3.10
CA ASN A 28 4.31 12.80 2.30
C ASN A 28 4.46 12.55 0.79
N GLU A 29 5.55 11.91 0.37
CA GLU A 29 5.90 11.68 -1.02
C GLU A 29 6.47 10.28 -1.25
N GLU A 30 6.43 9.83 -2.51
CA GLU A 30 7.04 8.57 -2.90
C GLU A 30 8.55 8.76 -3.04
N THR A 31 9.30 8.15 -2.12
CA THR A 31 10.77 8.11 -2.17
C THR A 31 11.25 6.68 -2.36
N GLN A 32 12.53 6.51 -2.71
CA GLN A 32 13.15 5.18 -2.75
C GLN A 32 13.10 4.45 -1.40
N GLN A 33 12.96 5.19 -0.29
CA GLN A 33 12.90 4.63 1.07
C GLN A 33 11.52 4.09 1.46
N VAL A 34 10.51 4.31 0.62
CA VAL A 34 9.16 3.78 0.83
C VAL A 34 9.17 2.26 0.65
N CYS A 35 8.62 1.56 1.64
CA CYS A 35 8.53 0.11 1.72
C CYS A 35 7.12 -0.41 1.38
N ALA A 36 6.09 0.40 1.61
CA ALA A 36 4.71 0.08 1.24
C ALA A 36 3.97 1.35 0.83
N LYS A 37 2.99 1.23 -0.06
CA LYS A 37 2.12 2.34 -0.46
C LYS A 37 0.68 1.90 -0.69
N MET A 38 -0.24 2.81 -0.45
CA MET A 38 -1.68 2.60 -0.66
C MET A 38 -2.22 3.76 -1.49
N HIS A 39 -2.93 3.44 -2.57
CA HIS A 39 -3.75 4.41 -3.30
C HIS A 39 -5.21 4.19 -2.93
N ILE A 40 -5.88 5.25 -2.48
CA ILE A 40 -7.28 5.23 -2.07
C ILE A 40 -8.05 6.00 -3.13
N LEU A 41 -8.83 5.26 -3.91
CA LEU A 41 -9.73 5.83 -4.89
C LEU A 41 -11.09 6.07 -4.24
N ILE A 42 -11.57 7.31 -4.30
CA ILE A 42 -12.89 7.71 -3.84
C ILE A 42 -13.72 8.07 -5.07
N GLU A 43 -14.74 7.27 -5.36
CA GLU A 43 -15.67 7.46 -6.48
C GLU A 43 -17.09 7.30 -5.96
N ASN A 44 -17.92 8.33 -6.12
CA ASN A 44 -19.33 8.32 -5.68
C ASN A 44 -19.51 7.88 -4.21
N GLY A 45 -18.61 8.33 -3.32
CA GLY A 45 -18.59 7.98 -1.90
C GLY A 45 -18.06 6.57 -1.57
N LYS A 46 -17.70 5.76 -2.57
CA LYS A 46 -17.10 4.43 -2.38
C LYS A 46 -15.58 4.52 -2.36
N HIS A 47 -14.96 3.81 -1.41
CA HIS A 47 -13.51 3.73 -1.26
C HIS A 47 -12.99 2.43 -1.84
N THR A 48 -11.99 2.51 -2.73
CA THR A 48 -11.27 1.35 -3.25
C THR A 48 -9.79 1.50 -2.93
N ASN A 49 -9.24 0.54 -2.19
CA ASN A 49 -7.84 0.54 -1.77
C ASN A 49 -6.99 -0.32 -2.71
N PHE A 50 -5.94 0.28 -3.26
CA PHE A 50 -4.91 -0.41 -4.03
C PHE A 50 -3.62 -0.43 -3.21
N CYS A 51 -3.28 -1.61 -2.68
CA CYS A 51 -2.17 -1.80 -1.76
C CYS A 51 -0.94 -2.38 -2.46
N TYR A 52 0.24 -1.86 -2.12
CA TYR A 52 1.51 -2.29 -2.69
C TYR A 52 2.58 -2.40 -1.61
N VAL A 53 3.41 -3.44 -1.71
CA VAL A 53 4.53 -3.73 -0.80
C VAL A 53 5.78 -3.99 -1.62
N LYS A 54 6.96 -3.56 -1.15
CA LYS A 54 8.24 -3.90 -1.80
C LYS A 54 8.59 -5.37 -1.61
N PHE A 55 9.11 -5.98 -2.66
CA PHE A 55 9.63 -7.33 -2.68
C PHE A 55 11.08 -7.33 -3.14
N PHE A 56 11.88 -8.23 -2.56
CA PHE A 56 13.24 -8.50 -3.02
C PHE A 56 13.44 -10.02 -3.08
N ARG A 57 14.00 -10.51 -4.20
CA ARG A 57 14.23 -11.96 -4.44
C ARG A 57 13.00 -12.84 -4.18
N GLY A 58 11.83 -12.35 -4.59
CA GLY A 58 10.56 -13.09 -4.46
C GLY A 58 9.94 -13.08 -3.06
N LYS A 59 10.58 -12.45 -2.07
CA LYS A 59 10.08 -12.31 -0.70
C LYS A 59 9.67 -10.88 -0.38
N MET A 60 8.87 -10.69 0.67
CA MET A 60 8.58 -9.34 1.14
C MET A 60 9.85 -8.71 1.65
N PHE A 61 10.08 -7.46 1.25
CA PHE A 61 11.30 -6.76 1.60
C PHE A 61 11.41 -6.57 3.12
N ASP A 62 12.56 -6.90 3.70
CA ASP A 62 12.83 -6.68 5.13
C ASP A 62 13.74 -5.45 5.34
N PRO A 63 13.18 -4.25 5.59
CA PRO A 63 13.96 -3.03 5.83
C PRO A 63 14.74 -3.02 7.14
N GLN A 64 14.47 -3.94 8.07
CA GLN A 64 15.05 -3.92 9.42
C GLN A 64 16.00 -5.09 9.68
N GLY A 65 16.04 -6.06 8.77
CA GLY A 65 16.88 -7.24 8.82
C GLY A 65 17.74 -7.37 7.58
N ILE A 66 17.64 -8.51 6.91
CA ILE A 66 18.63 -8.94 5.89
C ILE A 66 18.68 -8.04 4.65
N ASP A 67 17.59 -7.35 4.34
CA ASP A 67 17.46 -6.55 3.12
C ASP A 67 17.65 -5.05 3.35
N ALA A 68 18.00 -4.60 4.57
CA ALA A 68 18.07 -3.18 4.92
C ALA A 68 18.89 -2.32 3.94
N THR A 69 19.94 -2.88 3.34
CA THR A 69 20.83 -2.20 2.37
C THR A 69 20.39 -2.36 0.90
N LYS A 70 19.30 -3.08 0.64
CA LYS A 70 18.89 -3.53 -0.71
C LYS A 70 17.61 -2.85 -1.20
N ILE A 71 17.15 -1.79 -0.53
CA ILE A 71 15.88 -1.13 -0.84
C ILE A 71 15.77 -0.59 -2.27
N GLY A 72 16.90 -0.21 -2.88
CA GLY A 72 16.97 0.25 -4.27
C GLY A 72 16.80 -0.88 -5.30
N LEU A 73 16.99 -2.14 -4.90
CA LEU A 73 16.80 -3.33 -5.73
C LEU A 73 15.41 -3.97 -5.54
N ALA A 74 14.63 -3.44 -4.60
CA ALA A 74 13.33 -3.98 -4.24
C ALA A 74 12.21 -3.29 -5.02
N GLU A 75 11.25 -4.08 -5.49
CA GLU A 75 10.20 -3.65 -6.42
C GLU A 75 8.82 -3.75 -5.78
N PHE A 76 7.93 -2.81 -6.09
CA PHE A 76 6.56 -2.86 -5.59
C PHE A 76 5.73 -3.93 -6.30
N LYS A 77 5.06 -4.77 -5.51
CA LYS A 77 4.01 -5.67 -5.98
C LYS A 77 2.68 -5.32 -5.35
N ARG A 78 1.61 -5.49 -6.12
CA ARG A 78 0.24 -5.34 -5.62
C ARG A 78 -0.10 -6.49 -4.66
N VAL A 79 -0.73 -6.17 -3.54
CA VAL A 79 -1.16 -7.13 -2.53
C VAL A 79 -2.60 -6.85 -2.10
N LYS A 80 -3.24 -7.83 -1.45
CA LYS A 80 -4.53 -7.65 -0.78
C LYS A 80 -4.34 -6.75 0.46
N GLU A 81 -5.42 -6.11 0.90
CA GLU A 81 -5.38 -5.15 2.01
C GLU A 81 -4.99 -5.78 3.36
N ASN A 82 -5.44 -7.01 3.64
CA ASN A 82 -5.03 -7.76 4.83
C ASN A 82 -3.51 -8.00 4.87
N ILE A 83 -2.92 -8.37 3.74
CA ILE A 83 -1.46 -8.59 3.61
C ILE A 83 -0.71 -7.28 3.85
N PHE A 84 -1.20 -6.17 3.28
CA PHE A 84 -0.65 -4.85 3.52
C PHE A 84 -0.69 -4.48 5.00
N ASN A 85 -1.81 -4.73 5.69
CA ASN A 85 -1.97 -4.42 7.10
C ASN A 85 -1.02 -5.22 7.99
N LEU A 86 -0.81 -6.51 7.69
CA LEU A 86 0.18 -7.34 8.39
C LEU A 86 1.60 -6.80 8.20
N TYR A 87 1.97 -6.48 6.96
CA TYR A 87 3.29 -5.91 6.66
C TYR A 87 3.47 -4.54 7.32
N PHE A 88 2.45 -3.68 7.29
CA PHE A 88 2.48 -2.38 7.96
C PHE A 88 2.65 -2.52 9.48
N ASN A 89 1.96 -3.48 10.09
CA ASN A 89 2.12 -3.78 11.50
C ASN A 89 3.56 -4.20 11.82
N TYR A 90 4.15 -5.04 10.97
CA TYR A 90 5.57 -5.40 11.07
C TYR A 90 6.47 -4.15 11.01
N LEU A 91 6.28 -3.25 10.04
CA LEU A 91 7.11 -2.03 9.93
C LEU A 91 7.03 -1.16 11.19
N LYS A 92 5.85 -1.06 11.80
CA LYS A 92 5.62 -0.28 13.03
C LYS A 92 6.18 -0.93 14.29
N THR A 93 5.95 -2.22 14.46
CA THR A 93 6.21 -2.94 15.72
C THR A 93 7.51 -3.71 15.73
N LYS A 94 8.10 -3.91 14.55
CA LYS A 94 9.24 -4.81 14.32
C LYS A 94 8.94 -6.28 14.65
N ASN A 95 7.67 -6.65 14.80
CA ASN A 95 7.28 -8.01 15.11
C ASN A 95 7.41 -8.91 13.86
N GLY A 96 8.47 -9.71 13.81
CA GLY A 96 8.74 -10.63 12.71
C GLY A 96 7.62 -11.63 12.42
N GLU A 97 6.78 -11.98 13.40
CA GLU A 97 5.61 -12.84 13.16
C GLU A 97 4.60 -12.19 12.19
N SER A 98 4.46 -10.87 12.25
CA SER A 98 3.58 -10.14 11.32
C SER A 98 4.11 -10.20 9.89
N LEU A 99 5.43 -10.15 9.70
CA LEU A 99 6.06 -10.34 8.39
C LEU A 99 5.83 -11.76 7.87
N ILE A 100 6.10 -12.79 8.69
CA ILE A 100 5.90 -14.20 8.32
C ILE A 100 4.44 -14.47 7.94
N ARG A 101 3.47 -13.92 8.70
CA ARG A 101 2.06 -14.05 8.38
C ARG A 101 1.72 -13.37 7.05
N ALA A 102 2.23 -12.17 6.80
CA ALA A 102 2.02 -11.46 5.54
C ALA A 102 2.54 -12.30 4.36
N GLU A 103 3.75 -12.86 4.46
CA GLU A 103 4.34 -13.71 3.42
C GLU A 103 3.52 -14.96 3.16
N ARG A 104 3.05 -15.65 4.21
CA ARG A 104 2.18 -16.84 4.07
C ARG A 104 0.86 -16.51 3.39
N GLU A 105 0.22 -15.41 3.78
CA GLU A 105 -1.04 -14.98 3.17
C GLU A 105 -0.86 -14.60 1.70
N TYR A 106 0.32 -14.10 1.31
CA TYR A 106 0.63 -13.79 -0.08
C TYR A 106 0.78 -15.03 -0.97
N ILE A 107 1.19 -16.19 -0.43
CA ILE A 107 1.28 -17.44 -1.21
C ILE A 107 -0.10 -17.89 -1.72
N HIS A 108 -1.18 -17.51 -1.02
CA HIS A 108 -2.56 -17.86 -1.37
C HIS A 108 -3.28 -16.77 -2.20
N VAL A 109 -2.52 -15.90 -2.88
CA VAL A 109 -3.04 -14.81 -3.72
C VAL A 109 -3.04 -15.20 -5.19
#